data_AF-A0A933CJG1-F1
#
_entry.id   AF-A0A933CJG1-F1
#
_cell.length_a   1.000
_cell.length_b   1.000
_cell.length_c   1.000
_cell.angle_alpha   90.00
_cell.angle_beta   90.00
_cell.angle_gamma   90.00
#
_symmetry.space_group_name_H-M   'P 1'
#
loop_
_entity.id
_entity.type
_entity.pdbx_description
1 polymer ?
#
loop_
_entity_poly.entity_id
_entity_poly.type
_entity_poly.pdbx_seq_one_letter_code
_entity_poly.pdbx_strand_id
1 'polypeptide(L)'
;MKNVAFVTYNTVGDQLSSGWHDGPGGRRALLIQNTRGQRWGARSNPGVPSGGNRTTDESADRVRGEIDTLWGQLQQALSELDHVVVYVGANGSEQAIAHAAKLPASKVTFVGCTCGLPYKESMVRSAGLASARRVVCECGGHRTMGRIFTRFMETGELLPSS
;
A
#
# COMPACT_ATOMS: atom_id res chain seq x y z
N MET A 1 3.45 12.63 -13.97
CA MET A 1 3.99 11.31 -13.59
C MET A 1 3.88 10.39 -14.79
N LYS A 2 4.94 9.64 -15.08
CA LYS A 2 4.98 8.60 -16.09
C LYS A 2 5.15 7.22 -15.46
N ASN A 3 5.96 7.10 -14.40
CA ASN A 3 6.28 5.82 -13.78
C ASN A 3 5.83 5.81 -12.31
N VAL A 4 4.86 4.97 -11.97
CA VAL A 4 4.30 4.91 -10.60
C VAL A 4 4.33 3.47 -10.09
N ALA A 5 4.79 3.27 -8.87
CA ALA A 5 4.67 1.98 -8.21
C ALA A 5 3.44 1.92 -7.29
N PHE A 6 2.82 0.75 -7.25
CA PHE A 6 1.75 0.38 -6.34
C PHE A 6 2.23 -0.78 -5.51
N VAL A 7 2.45 -0.57 -4.21
CA VAL A 7 2.97 -1.58 -3.31
C VAL A 7 1.93 -1.91 -2.25
N THR A 8 1.58 -3.19 -2.15
CA THR A 8 0.61 -3.66 -1.19
C THR A 8 0.88 -5.10 -0.77
N TYR A 9 0.64 -5.42 0.48
CA TYR A 9 0.69 -6.79 1.00
C TYR A 9 -0.68 -7.49 0.95
N ASN A 10 -1.65 -6.91 0.23
CA ASN A 10 -2.93 -7.50 -0.18
C ASN A 10 -3.02 -7.54 -1.71
N THR A 11 -4.00 -8.27 -2.26
CA THR A 11 -4.27 -8.27 -3.70
C THR A 11 -4.97 -6.96 -4.15
N VAL A 12 -4.73 -6.55 -5.39
CA VAL A 12 -5.35 -5.37 -6.05
C VAL A 12 -6.20 -5.79 -7.23
N GLY A 13 -7.50 -5.48 -7.18
CA GLY A 13 -8.44 -5.85 -8.23
C GLY A 13 -8.56 -7.36 -8.46
N ASP A 14 -9.54 -7.78 -9.25
CA ASP A 14 -9.84 -9.21 -9.38
C ASP A 14 -8.90 -9.97 -10.34
N GLN A 15 -8.02 -9.29 -11.10
CA GLN A 15 -7.24 -9.91 -12.20
C GLN A 15 -5.87 -9.27 -12.48
N LEU A 16 -5.35 -8.38 -11.63
CA LEU A 16 -4.03 -7.78 -11.88
C LEU A 16 -2.93 -8.69 -11.33
N SER A 17 -1.89 -8.93 -12.13
CA SER A 17 -0.65 -9.61 -11.69
C SER A 17 0.39 -8.59 -11.23
N SER A 18 1.29 -9.01 -10.34
CA SER A 18 2.50 -8.23 -10.05
C SER A 18 3.34 -8.09 -11.32
N GLY A 19 4.02 -6.95 -11.47
CA GLY A 19 4.86 -6.64 -12.62
C GLY A 19 4.62 -5.25 -13.18
N TRP A 20 5.30 -4.96 -14.28
CA TRP A 20 5.10 -3.73 -15.04
C TRP A 20 3.87 -3.84 -15.93
N HIS A 21 3.08 -2.77 -15.94
CA HIS A 21 1.92 -2.57 -16.80
C HIS A 21 2.12 -1.30 -17.59
N ASP A 22 2.13 -1.41 -18.91
CA ASP A 22 2.29 -0.25 -19.80
C ASP A 22 0.92 0.29 -20.24
N GLY A 23 0.80 1.62 -20.22
CA GLY A 23 -0.41 2.36 -20.55
C GLY A 23 -0.17 3.35 -21.69
N PRO A 24 -1.23 3.96 -22.25
CA PRO A 24 -1.11 4.90 -23.35
C PRO A 24 -0.22 6.11 -22.97
N GLY A 25 0.44 6.74 -23.93
CA GLY A 25 1.27 7.93 -23.66
C GLY A 25 2.55 7.65 -22.87
N GLY A 26 3.04 6.40 -22.87
CA GLY A 26 4.29 6.00 -22.21
C GLY A 26 4.21 5.95 -20.69
N ARG A 27 3.00 5.79 -20.14
CA ARG A 27 2.79 5.59 -18.70
C ARG A 27 3.09 4.15 -18.33
N ARG A 28 3.70 3.93 -17.19
CA ARG A 28 4.05 2.61 -16.68
C ARG A 28 3.70 2.51 -15.20
N ALA A 29 2.99 1.47 -14.83
CA ALA A 29 2.70 1.16 -13.44
C ALA A 29 3.42 -0.12 -13.02
N LEU A 30 4.23 -0.05 -11.97
CA LEU A 30 4.79 -1.22 -11.33
C LEU A 30 3.87 -1.68 -10.21
N LEU A 31 3.17 -2.78 -10.38
CA LEU A 31 2.34 -3.37 -9.34
C LEU A 31 3.15 -4.42 -8.59
N ILE A 32 3.34 -4.22 -7.29
CA ILE A 32 4.00 -5.16 -6.38
C ILE A 32 2.98 -5.53 -5.31
N GLN A 33 2.48 -6.76 -5.40
CA GLN A 33 1.46 -7.26 -4.50
C GLN A 33 1.75 -8.67 -4.01
N ASN A 34 1.19 -9.01 -2.84
CA ASN A 34 1.17 -10.39 -2.37
C ASN A 34 0.26 -11.24 -3.27
N THR A 35 0.81 -12.26 -3.91
CA THR A 35 0.10 -13.15 -4.86
C THR A 35 -0.52 -14.38 -4.21
N ARG A 36 -0.34 -14.60 -2.89
CA ARG A 36 -0.83 -15.79 -2.18
C ARG A 36 -2.33 -15.78 -1.89
N GLY A 37 -3.09 -14.82 -2.42
CA GLY A 37 -4.54 -14.70 -2.19
C GLY A 37 -4.92 -14.42 -0.72
N GLN A 38 -3.94 -14.13 0.14
CA GLN A 38 -4.17 -13.89 1.57
C GLN A 38 -4.65 -12.46 1.76
N ARG A 39 -5.94 -12.30 2.09
CA ARG A 39 -6.47 -11.02 2.59
C ARG A 39 -6.06 -10.90 4.05
N TRP A 40 -5.10 -10.04 4.35
CA TRP A 40 -4.68 -9.73 5.73
C TRP A 40 -5.56 -8.66 6.39
N GLY A 41 -6.62 -8.23 5.70
CA GLY A 41 -7.76 -7.56 6.31
C GLY A 41 -8.50 -8.56 7.20
N ALA A 42 -8.64 -8.21 8.48
CA ALA A 42 -9.29 -8.99 9.53
C ALA A 42 -10.26 -10.05 8.99
N ARG A 43 -9.95 -11.33 9.19
CA ARG A 43 -10.99 -12.35 9.19
C ARG A 43 -11.98 -11.92 10.26
N SER A 44 -13.15 -11.45 9.85
CA SER A 44 -14.32 -11.37 10.70
C SER A 44 -14.60 -12.79 11.17
N ASN A 45 -14.04 -13.17 12.32
CA ASN A 45 -14.57 -14.31 13.06
C ASN A 45 -15.93 -13.84 13.60
N PRO A 46 -17.06 -14.47 13.24
CA PRO A 46 -18.35 -14.17 13.84
C PRO A 46 -18.33 -14.69 15.27
N GLY A 47 -17.78 -13.90 16.19
CA GLY A 47 -17.65 -14.28 17.60
C GLY A 47 -16.60 -13.52 18.40
N VAL A 48 -15.77 -12.65 17.80
CA VAL A 48 -14.77 -11.86 18.54
C VAL A 48 -15.21 -10.40 18.59
N PRO A 49 -15.40 -9.80 19.78
CA PRO A 49 -15.74 -8.38 19.91
C PRO A 49 -14.67 -7.53 19.21
N SER A 50 -15.10 -6.46 18.55
CA SER A 50 -14.21 -5.47 17.96
C SER A 50 -13.39 -4.79 19.05
N GLY A 51 -12.25 -5.37 19.39
CA GLY A 51 -11.42 -4.94 20.51
C GLY A 51 -10.48 -6.05 20.94
N GLY A 52 -9.37 -6.20 20.23
CA GLY A 52 -8.25 -7.03 20.65
C GLY A 52 -8.40 -8.53 20.34
N ASN A 53 -7.71 -8.99 19.31
CA ASN A 53 -6.62 -9.91 19.59
C ASN A 53 -5.59 -9.89 18.46
N ARG A 54 -4.33 -9.81 18.89
CA ARG A 54 -3.12 -9.72 18.07
C ARG A 54 -3.11 -10.87 17.08
N THR A 55 -2.75 -10.59 15.83
CA THR A 55 -2.06 -11.59 15.01
C THR A 55 -1.00 -12.24 15.89
N THR A 56 -0.98 -13.58 15.99
CA THR A 56 0.11 -14.30 16.65
C THR A 56 1.44 -13.75 16.16
N ASP A 57 2.48 -13.66 17.00
CA ASP A 57 3.73 -13.00 16.63
C ASP A 57 4.33 -13.57 15.32
N GLU A 58 4.14 -14.88 15.07
CA GLU A 58 4.48 -15.54 13.79
C GLU A 58 3.76 -14.95 12.57
N SER A 59 2.49 -14.55 12.73
CA SER A 59 1.68 -13.90 11.69
C SER A 59 2.15 -12.46 11.44
N ALA A 60 2.57 -11.74 12.49
CA ALA A 60 3.14 -10.40 12.35
C ALA A 60 4.52 -10.43 11.68
N ASP A 61 5.40 -11.33 12.09
CA ASP A 61 6.74 -11.49 11.49
C ASP A 61 6.67 -11.97 10.05
N ARG A 62 5.72 -12.85 9.73
CA ARG A 62 5.44 -13.23 8.34
C ARG A 62 5.00 -12.04 7.48
N VAL A 63 4.12 -11.17 8.00
CA VAL A 63 3.71 -9.95 7.28
C VAL A 63 4.89 -9.00 7.10
N ARG A 64 5.75 -8.84 8.12
CA ARG A 64 6.97 -8.02 7.99
C ARG A 64 7.90 -8.56 6.91
N GLY A 65 8.20 -9.86 6.91
CA GLY A 65 9.06 -10.48 5.90
C GLY A 65 8.50 -10.40 4.48
N GLU A 66 7.18 -10.49 4.32
CA GLU A 66 6.52 -10.24 3.04
C GLU A 66 6.72 -8.78 2.60
N ILE A 67 6.48 -7.81 3.50
CA ILE A 67 6.67 -6.38 3.21
C ILE A 67 8.13 -6.09 2.83
N ASP A 68 9.11 -6.69 3.51
CA ASP A 68 10.54 -6.54 3.18
C ASP A 68 10.85 -7.09 1.79
N THR A 69 10.27 -8.24 1.43
CA THR A 69 10.45 -8.84 0.10
C THR A 69 9.87 -7.94 -0.99
N LEU A 70 8.64 -7.45 -0.79
CA LEU A 70 7.99 -6.53 -1.72
C LEU A 70 8.76 -5.21 -1.84
N TRP A 71 9.32 -4.71 -0.74
CA TRP A 71 10.15 -3.51 -0.76
C TRP A 71 11.48 -3.73 -1.50
N GLY A 72 12.11 -4.89 -1.34
CA GLY A 72 13.30 -5.25 -2.10
C GLY A 72 13.06 -5.24 -3.61
N GLN A 73 11.88 -5.67 -4.06
CA GLN A 73 11.47 -5.57 -5.47
C GLN A 73 11.30 -4.10 -5.91
N LEU A 74 10.69 -3.27 -5.06
CA LEU A 74 10.54 -1.84 -5.33
C LEU A 74 11.91 -1.14 -5.47
N GLN A 75 12.87 -1.47 -4.60
CA GLN A 75 14.19 -0.85 -4.59
C GLN A 75 14.95 -1.01 -5.92
N GLN A 76 14.73 -2.12 -6.62
CA GLN A 76 15.36 -2.37 -7.93
C GLN A 76 14.86 -1.41 -9.02
N ALA A 77 13.66 -0.85 -8.86
CA ALA A 77 13.04 0.06 -9.82
C ALA A 77 13.02 1.52 -9.36
N LEU A 78 13.48 1.83 -8.14
CA LEU A 78 13.19 3.09 -7.47
C LEU A 78 13.71 4.33 -8.21
N SER A 79 14.84 4.22 -8.89
CA SER A 79 15.43 5.30 -9.71
C SER A 79 14.56 5.70 -10.90
N GLU A 80 13.73 4.77 -11.40
CA GLU A 80 12.84 5.00 -12.55
C GLU A 80 11.47 5.55 -12.13
N LEU A 81 11.15 5.55 -10.83
CA LEU A 81 9.83 5.89 -10.32
C LEU A 81 9.70 7.37 -9.97
N ASP A 82 8.65 7.98 -10.51
CA ASP A 82 8.25 9.34 -10.15
C ASP A 82 7.53 9.35 -8.80
N HIS A 83 6.77 8.30 -8.50
CA HIS A 83 5.88 8.23 -7.34
C HIS A 83 5.65 6.79 -6.86
N VAL A 84 5.32 6.64 -5.59
CA VAL A 84 5.01 5.36 -4.94
C VAL A 84 3.71 5.47 -4.16
N VAL A 85 2.77 4.57 -4.46
CA VAL A 85 1.51 4.40 -3.76
C VAL A 85 1.65 3.20 -2.84
N VAL A 86 1.55 3.42 -1.53
CA VAL A 86 1.80 2.41 -0.50
C VAL A 86 0.52 2.12 0.26
N TYR A 87 0.09 0.86 0.27
CA TYR A 87 -1.02 0.42 1.11
C TYR A 87 -0.58 0.28 2.59
N VAL A 88 -1.38 0.86 3.49
CA VAL A 88 -1.17 0.86 4.95
C VAL A 88 -2.43 0.39 5.67
N GLY A 89 -2.57 -0.92 5.76
CA GLY A 89 -3.55 -1.64 6.58
C GLY A 89 -3.26 -1.61 8.08
N ALA A 90 -4.01 -2.40 8.85
CA ALA A 90 -3.83 -2.49 10.31
C ALA A 90 -2.52 -3.23 10.66
N ASN A 91 -2.30 -4.39 10.04
CA ASN A 91 -1.10 -5.21 10.25
C ASN A 91 0.00 -4.79 9.27
N GLY A 92 1.24 -4.63 9.74
CA GLY A 92 2.38 -4.27 8.89
C GLY A 92 2.49 -2.78 8.53
N SER A 93 1.61 -1.92 9.08
CA SER A 93 1.66 -0.47 8.88
C SER A 93 3.00 0.15 9.29
N GLU A 94 3.53 -0.26 10.45
CA GLU A 94 4.84 0.15 10.95
C GLU A 94 5.95 -0.09 9.92
N GLN A 95 6.05 -1.32 9.41
CA GLN A 95 7.09 -1.70 8.45
C GLN A 95 6.93 -0.97 7.10
N ALA A 96 5.70 -0.87 6.60
CA ALA A 96 5.41 -0.15 5.36
C ALA A 96 5.77 1.35 5.46
N ILE A 97 5.46 1.98 6.59
CA ILE A 97 5.81 3.39 6.85
C ILE A 97 7.32 3.56 7.02
N ALA A 98 7.98 2.67 7.76
CA ALA A 98 9.43 2.71 7.98
C ALA A 98 10.21 2.60 6.66
N HIS A 99 9.72 1.78 5.73
CA HIS A 99 10.28 1.70 4.39
C HIS A 99 10.00 2.96 3.57
N ALA A 100 8.75 3.45 3.57
CA ALA A 100 8.38 4.68 2.89
C ALA A 100 9.16 5.92 3.40
N ALA A 101 9.62 5.92 4.65
CA ALA A 101 10.44 6.98 5.24
C ALA A 101 11.81 7.15 4.56
N LYS A 102 12.25 6.16 3.77
CA LYS A 102 13.46 6.23 2.94
C LYS A 102 13.25 7.06 1.66
N LEU A 103 12.01 7.51 1.40
CA LEU A 103 11.63 8.28 0.23
C LEU A 103 11.23 9.71 0.62
N PRO A 104 11.39 10.71 -0.28
CA PRO A 104 10.81 12.03 -0.07
C PRO A 104 9.28 11.94 0.07
N ALA A 105 8.72 12.66 1.03
CA ALA A 105 7.27 12.67 1.27
C ALA A 105 6.46 13.05 0.01
N SER A 106 7.00 13.91 -0.85
CA SER A 106 6.38 14.32 -2.12
C SER A 106 6.23 13.17 -3.13
N LYS A 107 7.03 12.10 -3.01
CA LYS A 107 6.96 10.90 -3.85
C LYS A 107 6.00 9.84 -3.31
N VAL A 108 5.35 10.06 -2.16
CA VAL A 108 4.58 9.02 -1.48
C VAL A 108 3.10 9.39 -1.38
N THR A 109 2.24 8.42 -1.73
CA THR A 109 0.82 8.42 -1.37
C THR A 109 0.54 7.21 -0.49
N PHE A 110 0.01 7.46 0.72
CA PHE A 110 -0.50 6.39 1.58
C PHE A 110 -1.97 6.11 1.31
N VAL A 111 -2.30 4.83 1.13
CA VAL A 111 -3.67 4.35 0.96
C VAL A 111 -4.00 3.44 2.14
N GLY A 112 -4.97 3.80 2.96
CA GLY A 112 -5.24 3.03 4.18
C GLY A 112 -6.68 3.14 4.66
N CYS A 113 -7.17 2.09 5.34
CA CYS A 113 -8.46 2.12 5.99
C CYS A 113 -8.41 2.95 7.29
N THR A 114 -9.57 3.25 7.87
CA THR A 114 -9.66 4.04 9.10
C THR A 114 -9.30 3.26 10.37
N CYS A 115 -9.06 1.94 10.28
CA CYS A 115 -8.65 1.13 11.41
C CYS A 115 -7.31 1.63 11.98
N GLY A 116 -7.31 2.03 13.26
CA GLY A 116 -6.11 2.56 13.93
C GLY A 116 -5.58 3.85 13.31
N LEU A 117 -6.42 4.64 12.64
CA LEU A 117 -6.00 5.83 11.90
C LEU A 117 -5.17 6.82 12.75
N PRO A 118 -5.56 7.20 13.99
CA PRO A 118 -4.76 8.14 14.78
C PRO A 118 -3.33 7.63 15.03
N TYR A 119 -3.18 6.33 15.28
CA TYR A 119 -1.86 5.71 15.47
C TYR A 119 -1.03 5.74 14.17
N LYS A 120 -1.64 5.40 13.03
CA LYS A 120 -0.97 5.45 11.72
C LYS A 120 -0.55 6.87 11.34
N GLU A 121 -1.39 7.87 11.60
CA GLU A 121 -1.05 9.26 11.35
C GLU A 121 0.09 9.75 12.22
N SER A 122 0.11 9.35 13.49
CA SER A 122 1.24 9.62 14.38
C SER A 122 2.53 9.01 13.83
N MET A 123 2.50 7.75 13.38
CA MET A 123 3.68 7.10 12.78
C MET A 123 4.15 7.80 11.50
N VAL A 124 3.24 8.13 10.58
CA VAL A 124 3.57 8.87 9.35
C VAL A 124 4.21 10.22 9.67
N ARG A 125 3.68 10.94 10.67
CA ARG A 125 4.25 12.22 11.11
C ARG A 125 5.65 12.03 11.73
N SER A 126 5.81 11.07 12.64
CA SER A 126 7.09 10.77 13.28
C SER A 126 8.16 10.30 12.29
N ALA A 127 7.74 9.68 11.18
CA ALA A 127 8.62 9.28 10.08
C ALA A 127 9.01 10.44 9.15
N GLY A 128 8.59 11.69 9.43
CA GLY A 128 8.86 12.85 8.58
C GLY A 128 8.02 12.93 7.31
N LEU A 129 6.95 12.13 7.21
CA LEU A 129 6.10 12.00 6.02
C LEU A 129 4.76 12.72 6.18
N ALA A 130 4.68 13.74 7.03
CA ALA A 130 3.43 14.44 7.33
C ALA A 130 2.77 15.07 6.10
N SER A 131 3.57 15.49 5.12
CA SER A 131 3.12 16.09 3.85
C SER A 131 2.82 15.06 2.74
N ALA A 132 3.07 13.76 2.99
CA ALA A 132 2.72 12.72 2.03
C ALA A 132 1.20 12.67 1.85
N ARG A 133 0.76 12.41 0.61
CA ARG A 133 -0.66 12.36 0.28
C ARG A 133 -1.34 11.19 0.99
N ARG A 134 -2.61 11.35 1.35
CA ARG A 134 -3.44 10.27 1.94
C ARG A 134 -4.70 10.03 1.14
N VAL A 135 -5.07 8.76 1.01
CA VAL A 135 -6.34 8.32 0.46
C VAL A 135 -6.95 7.30 1.42
N VAL A 136 -8.15 7.59 1.90
CA VAL A 136 -8.90 6.64 2.72
C VAL A 136 -9.46 5.54 1.82
N CYS A 137 -9.36 4.28 2.25
CA CYS A 137 -9.88 3.13 1.52
C CYS A 137 -10.82 2.25 2.37
N GLU A 138 -11.50 1.31 1.71
CA GLU A 138 -12.16 0.19 2.37
C GLU A 138 -11.16 -0.73 3.10
N CYS A 139 -11.66 -1.60 3.98
CA CYS A 139 -10.80 -2.59 4.63
C CYS A 139 -10.09 -3.48 3.60
N GLY A 140 -8.77 -3.57 3.69
CA GLY A 140 -7.94 -4.31 2.75
C GLY A 140 -7.43 -3.51 1.54
N GLY A 141 -8.07 -2.38 1.21
CA GLY A 141 -7.63 -1.46 0.14
C GLY A 141 -7.70 -1.99 -1.29
N HIS A 142 -8.21 -3.21 -1.49
CA HIS A 142 -8.29 -3.91 -2.76
C HIS A 142 -8.96 -3.11 -3.89
N ARG A 143 -10.19 -2.62 -3.64
CA ARG A 143 -10.99 -1.84 -4.60
C ARG A 143 -10.44 -0.44 -4.79
N THR A 144 -10.04 0.22 -3.69
CA THR A 144 -9.49 1.59 -3.80
C THR A 144 -8.16 1.60 -4.55
N MET A 145 -7.23 0.70 -4.22
CA MET A 145 -5.96 0.56 -4.95
C MET A 145 -6.22 0.23 -6.42
N GLY A 146 -7.17 -0.67 -6.72
CA GLY A 146 -7.55 -0.99 -8.10
C GLY A 146 -8.07 0.23 -8.86
N ARG A 147 -8.93 1.03 -8.24
CA ARG A 147 -9.44 2.29 -8.83
C ARG A 147 -8.33 3.32 -9.08
N ILE A 148 -7.39 3.47 -8.13
CA ILE A 148 -6.25 4.39 -8.32
C ILE A 148 -5.38 3.90 -9.47
N PHE A 149 -5.09 2.60 -9.51
CA PHE A 149 -4.32 1.97 -10.59
C PHE A 149 -4.98 2.21 -11.95
N THR A 150 -6.26 1.84 -12.11
CA THR A 150 -7.00 2.02 -13.36
C THR A 150 -7.05 3.48 -13.78
N ARG A 151 -7.36 4.40 -12.86
CA ARG A 151 -7.37 5.84 -13.16
C ARG A 151 -6.00 6.33 -13.62
N PHE A 152 -4.91 5.90 -12.99
CA PHE A 152 -3.56 6.27 -13.42
C PHE A 152 -3.27 5.76 -14.83
N MET A 153 -3.62 4.50 -15.12
CA MET A 153 -3.43 3.92 -16.45
C MET A 153 -4.26 4.64 -17.53
N GLU A 154 -5.47 5.10 -17.20
CA GLU A 154 -6.36 5.79 -18.13
C GLU A 154 -6.00 7.28 -18.30
N THR A 155 -5.73 7.98 -17.20
CA THR A 155 -5.61 9.46 -17.16
C THR A 155 -4.23 10.00 -16.80
N GLY A 156 -3.37 9.20 -16.17
CA GLY A 156 -2.05 9.63 -15.67
C GLY A 156 -2.11 10.28 -14.30
N GLU A 157 -3.30 10.32 -13.68
CA GLU A 157 -3.55 10.93 -12.39
C GLU A 157 -3.88 9.88 -11.32
N LEU A 158 -3.50 10.19 -10.08
CA LEU A 158 -3.94 9.46 -8.89
C LEU A 158 -5.20 10.12 -8.29
N LEU A 159 -6.06 9.36 -7.59
CA LEU A 159 -7.27 9.88 -6.94
C LEU A 159 -6.98 11.07 -6.01
N PRO A 160 -7.82 12.13 -5.96
CA PRO A 160 -7.72 13.27 -5.03
C PRO A 160 -7.43 12.83 -3.58
N SER A 161 -6.64 13.62 -2.85
CA SER A 161 -6.47 13.40 -1.41
C SER A 161 -7.79 13.63 -0.70
N SER A 162 -8.03 12.82 0.34
CA SER A 162 -9.16 12.98 1.27
C SER A 162 -8.81 13.99 2.36
#